data_AF-A0A553KYR3-F1
#
_entry.id   AF-A0A553KYR3-F1
#
_cell.length_a   1.000
_cell.length_b   1.000
_cell.length_c   1.000
_cell.angle_alpha   90.00
_cell.angle_beta   90.00
_cell.angle_gamma   90.00
#
_symmetry.space_group_name_H-M   'P 1'
#
loop_
_entity.id
_entity.type
_entity.pdbx_description
1 polymer ?
#
loop_
_entity_poly.entity_id
_entity_poly.type
_entity_poly.pdbx_seq_one_letter_code
_entity_poly.pdbx_strand_id
1 'polypeptide(L)'
;MELNDSLSDSQARFALWLECKMPELLRFFDFDKKEILHYSLSRYLLCAPRTEKILVRFVALVWIHENEYDFCLVEAARCLDARQLGIILEWLRDPIWP
;
A
#
# COMPACT_ATOMS: atom_id res chain seq x y z
N MET A 1 -13.25 3.71 -11.34
CA MET A 1 -12.05 3.18 -12.00
C MET A 1 -12.48 2.51 -13.29
N GLU A 2 -12.01 2.97 -14.46
CA GLU A 2 -12.16 2.15 -15.68
C GLU A 2 -11.30 0.91 -15.47
N LEU A 3 -11.92 -0.27 -15.59
CA LEU A 3 -11.21 -1.54 -15.42
C LEU A 3 -10.21 -1.66 -16.56
N ASN A 4 -8.93 -1.48 -16.25
CA ASN A 4 -7.86 -1.66 -17.23
C ASN A 4 -7.63 -3.17 -17.42
N ASP A 5 -7.94 -3.68 -18.62
CA ASP A 5 -7.80 -5.09 -19.01
C ASP A 5 -6.35 -5.61 -18.99
N SER A 6 -5.36 -4.76 -18.69
CA SER A 6 -3.94 -5.13 -18.67
C SER A 6 -3.42 -5.63 -17.32
N LEU A 7 -4.13 -5.42 -16.22
CA LEU A 7 -3.74 -5.93 -14.89
C LEU A 7 -3.90 -7.45 -14.83
N SER A 8 -2.99 -8.15 -14.12
CA SER A 8 -3.28 -9.52 -13.70
C SER A 8 -4.41 -9.54 -12.67
N ASP A 9 -5.05 -10.69 -12.49
CA ASP A 9 -6.09 -10.88 -11.45
C ASP A 9 -5.58 -10.47 -10.06
N SER A 10 -4.31 -10.76 -9.75
CA SER A 10 -3.67 -10.37 -8.49
C SER A 10 -3.49 -8.86 -8.34
N GLN A 11 -3.01 -8.20 -9.40
CA GLN A 11 -2.85 -6.74 -9.42
C GLN A 11 -4.20 -6.03 -9.32
N ALA A 12 -5.22 -6.53 -10.01
CA ALA A 12 -6.58 -6.00 -9.93
C ALA A 12 -7.17 -6.16 -8.52
N ARG A 13 -6.99 -7.33 -7.89
CA ARG A 13 -7.40 -7.56 -6.49
C ARG A 13 -6.70 -6.61 -5.53
N PHE A 14 -5.41 -6.35 -5.73
CA PHE A 14 -4.68 -5.38 -4.92
C PHE A 14 -5.21 -3.95 -5.12
N ALA A 15 -5.42 -3.52 -6.37
CA ALA A 15 -5.93 -2.19 -6.68
C ALA A 15 -7.31 -1.96 -6.04
N LEU A 16 -8.20 -2.96 -6.12
CA LEU A 16 -9.52 -2.93 -5.48
C LEU A 16 -9.44 -2.91 -3.95
N TRP A 17 -8.54 -3.71 -3.36
CA TRP A 17 -8.30 -3.70 -1.93
C TRP A 17 -7.78 -2.33 -1.46
N LEU A 18 -6.85 -1.73 -2.21
CA LEU A 18 -6.28 -0.42 -1.92
C LEU A 18 -7.34 0.69 -2.03
N GLU A 19 -8.15 0.68 -3.10
CA GLU A 19 -9.26 1.62 -3.30
C GLU A 19 -10.29 1.53 -2.17
N CYS A 20 -10.59 0.31 -1.69
CA CYS A 20 -11.56 0.10 -0.62
C CYS A 20 -11.03 0.55 0.76
N LYS A 21 -9.75 0.27 1.07
CA LYS A 21 -9.21 0.44 2.43
C LYS A 21 -8.50 1.78 2.64
N MET A 22 -7.78 2.25 1.62
CA MET A 22 -6.89 3.42 1.68
C MET A 22 -6.85 4.15 0.31
N PRO A 23 -8.00 4.66 -0.17
CA PRO A 23 -8.11 5.25 -1.52
C PRO A 23 -7.13 6.40 -1.75
N GLU A 24 -6.75 7.14 -0.71
CA GLU A 24 -5.76 8.23 -0.76
C GLU A 24 -4.36 7.77 -1.18
N LEU A 25 -4.05 6.49 -1.06
CA LEU A 25 -2.76 5.90 -1.44
C LEU A 25 -2.69 5.47 -2.90
N LEU A 26 -3.83 5.42 -3.62
CA LEU A 26 -3.86 5.09 -5.06
C LEU A 26 -2.96 6.03 -5.89
N ARG A 27 -2.81 7.29 -5.47
CA ARG A 27 -1.97 8.30 -6.14
C ARG A 27 -0.49 7.92 -6.24
N PHE A 28 -0.04 6.87 -5.55
CA PHE A 28 1.34 6.39 -5.60
C PHE A 28 1.54 5.25 -6.60
N PHE A 29 0.50 4.82 -7.32
CA PHE A 29 0.55 3.71 -8.25
C PHE A 29 0.12 4.15 -9.65
N ASP A 30 0.88 3.73 -10.65
CA ASP A 30 0.51 3.78 -12.05
C ASP A 30 0.14 2.35 -12.46
N PHE A 31 -1.15 2.02 -12.35
CA PHE A 31 -1.65 0.68 -12.64
C PHE A 31 -1.59 0.35 -14.14
N ASP A 32 -1.59 1.36 -15.01
CA ASP A 32 -1.46 1.15 -16.45
C ASP A 32 -0.05 0.66 -16.80
N LYS A 33 0.96 1.20 -16.11
CA LYS A 33 2.36 0.76 -16.25
C LYS A 33 2.77 -0.33 -15.28
N LYS A 34 1.92 -0.65 -14.30
CA LYS A 34 2.21 -1.61 -13.21
C LYS A 34 3.40 -1.17 -12.37
N GLU A 35 3.51 0.13 -12.11
CA GLU A 35 4.63 0.74 -11.42
C GLU A 35 4.18 1.48 -10.16
N ILE A 36 5.09 1.60 -9.20
CA ILE A 36 4.96 2.53 -8.09
C ILE A 36 5.68 3.84 -8.45
N LEU A 37 5.07 4.98 -8.13
CA LEU A 37 5.62 6.30 -8.39
C LEU A 37 6.66 6.66 -7.32
N HIS A 38 7.84 6.05 -7.40
CA HIS A 38 8.91 6.16 -6.39
C HIS A 38 9.22 7.61 -5.99
N TYR A 39 9.31 8.54 -6.95
CA TYR A 39 9.59 9.95 -6.66
C TYR A 39 8.49 10.59 -5.78
N SER A 40 7.23 10.37 -6.15
CA SER A 40 6.06 10.91 -5.43
C SER A 40 5.96 10.33 -4.02
N LEU A 41 6.17 9.02 -3.90
CA LEU A 41 6.12 8.30 -2.63
C LEU A 41 7.27 8.72 -1.70
N SER A 42 8.50 8.78 -2.20
CA SER A 42 9.67 9.23 -1.43
C SER A 42 9.50 10.67 -0.94
N ARG A 43 8.98 11.59 -1.78
CA ARG A 43 8.68 12.95 -1.33
C ARG A 43 7.62 13.00 -0.25
N TYR A 44 6.56 12.20 -0.38
CA TYR A 44 5.52 12.12 0.63
C TYR A 44 6.04 11.58 1.97
N LEU A 45 6.88 10.54 1.94
CA LEU A 45 7.50 9.98 3.13
C LEU A 45 8.37 10.99 3.90
N LEU A 46 8.80 12.11 3.32
CA LEU A 46 9.52 13.15 4.05
C LEU A 46 8.59 13.93 4.98
N CYS A 47 7.41 14.33 4.51
CA CYS A 47 6.53 15.27 5.21
C CYS A 47 5.25 14.66 5.81
N ALA A 48 4.88 13.43 5.43
CA ALA A 48 3.64 12.81 5.90
C ALA A 48 3.63 12.58 7.43
N PRO A 49 2.45 12.51 8.06
CA PRO A 49 2.29 12.00 9.43
C PRO A 49 2.87 10.60 9.59
N ARG A 50 3.38 10.29 10.79
CA ARG A 50 4.04 9.00 11.06
C ARG A 50 3.17 7.79 10.70
N THR A 51 1.89 7.81 11.05
CA THR A 51 0.96 6.70 10.80
C THR A 51 0.71 6.49 9.30
N GLU A 52 0.61 7.56 8.52
CA GLU A 52 0.51 7.49 7.05
C GLU A 52 1.81 6.95 6.43
N LYS A 53 2.98 7.34 6.93
CA LYS A 53 4.26 6.75 6.48
C LYS A 53 4.27 5.24 6.68
N ILE A 54 3.80 4.75 7.83
CA ILE A 54 3.74 3.31 8.12
C ILE A 54 2.83 2.59 7.12
N LEU A 55 1.63 3.12 6.85
CA LEU A 55 0.69 2.52 5.90
C LEU A 55 1.23 2.53 4.47
N VAL A 56 1.81 3.65 4.01
CA VAL A 56 2.43 3.73 2.68
C VAL A 56 3.57 2.73 2.53
N ARG A 57 4.44 2.61 3.54
CA ARG A 57 5.53 1.63 3.53
C ARG A 57 5.02 0.21 3.42
N PHE A 58 3.94 -0.11 4.14
CA PHE A 58 3.31 -1.42 4.06
C PHE A 58 2.78 -1.70 2.65
N VAL A 59 2.00 -0.78 2.08
CA VAL A 59 1.41 -0.96 0.74
C VAL A 59 2.50 -1.04 -0.33
N ALA A 60 3.58 -0.24 -0.22
CA ALA A 60 4.72 -0.31 -1.12
C ALA A 60 5.47 -1.65 -1.01
N LEU A 61 5.69 -2.15 0.22
CA LEU A 61 6.25 -3.49 0.46
C LEU A 61 5.40 -4.58 -0.23
N VAL A 62 4.08 -4.51 -0.11
CA VAL A 62 3.17 -5.48 -0.73
C VAL A 62 3.26 -5.43 -2.25
N TRP A 63 3.38 -4.24 -2.84
CA TRP A 63 3.45 -4.07 -4.30
C TRP A 63 4.78 -4.49 -4.90
N ILE A 64 5.89 -4.08 -4.26
CA ILE A 64 7.25 -4.27 -4.80
C ILE A 64 7.78 -5.67 -4.45
N HIS A 65 7.17 -6.35 -3.48
CA HIS A 65 7.65 -7.61 -2.88
C HIS A 65 9.01 -7.49 -2.17
N GLU A 66 9.48 -6.26 -1.96
CA GLU A 66 10.74 -5.94 -1.29
C GLU A 66 10.55 -4.81 -0.25
N ASN A 67 11.31 -4.86 0.84
CA ASN A 67 11.19 -3.88 1.93
C ASN A 67 12.03 -2.61 1.70
N GLU A 68 11.94 -2.03 0.51
CA GLU A 68 12.76 -0.87 0.10
C GLU A 68 12.52 0.37 0.99
N TYR A 69 11.32 0.50 1.57
CA TYR A 69 10.91 1.67 2.36
C TYR A 69 10.91 1.45 3.89
N ASP A 70 11.54 0.37 4.36
CA ASP A 70 11.70 0.05 5.79
C ASP A 70 10.37 -0.06 6.56
N PHE A 71 9.39 -0.80 6.02
CA PHE A 71 8.21 -1.19 6.79
C PHE A 71 8.63 -2.05 7.99
N CYS A 72 8.04 -1.77 9.15
CA CYS A 72 8.24 -2.51 10.38
C CYS A 72 6.90 -2.82 11.06
N LEU A 73 6.56 -4.11 11.17
CA LEU A 73 5.30 -4.55 11.79
C LEU A 73 5.20 -4.16 13.27
N VAL A 74 6.32 -4.18 14.00
CA VAL A 74 6.35 -3.80 15.43
C VAL A 74 6.10 -2.29 15.59
N GLU A 75 6.62 -1.47 14.67
CA GLU A 75 6.30 -0.04 14.66
C GLU A 75 4.81 0.18 14.38
N ALA A 76 4.26 -0.53 13.40
CA ALA A 76 2.85 -0.46 13.04
C ALA A 76 1.95 -0.82 14.23
N ALA A 77 2.22 -1.93 14.91
CA ALA A 77 1.47 -2.38 16.09
C ALA A 77 1.52 -1.37 17.25
N ARG A 78 2.60 -0.59 17.38
CA ARG A 78 2.76 0.42 18.43
C ARG A 78 2.10 1.75 18.10
N CYS A 79 2.00 2.12 16.82
CA CYS A 79 1.65 3.48 16.40
C CYS A 79 0.30 3.62 15.71
N LEU A 80 -0.19 2.57 15.05
CA LEU A 80 -1.46 2.63 14.33
C LEU A 80 -2.65 2.48 15.28
N ASP A 81 -3.75 3.16 14.95
CA ASP A 81 -5.02 2.94 15.63
C ASP A 81 -5.62 1.57 15.27
N ALA A 82 -6.66 1.14 15.98
CA ALA A 82 -7.29 -0.16 15.78
C ALA A 82 -7.84 -0.37 14.35
N ARG A 83 -8.31 0.71 13.70
CA ARG A 83 -8.83 0.66 12.33
C ARG A 83 -7.68 0.48 11.34
N GLN A 84 -6.62 1.28 11.45
CA GLN A 84 -5.44 1.23 10.59
C GLN A 84 -4.69 -0.09 10.74
N LEU A 85 -4.46 -0.55 11.97
CA LEU A 85 -3.85 -1.85 12.23
C LEU A 85 -4.72 -2.99 11.71
N GLY A 86 -6.05 -2.83 11.80
CA GLY A 86 -7.02 -3.77 11.26
C GLY A 86 -6.83 -4.07 9.77
N ILE A 87 -6.41 -3.08 8.97
CA ILE A 87 -6.13 -3.25 7.53
C ILE A 87 -4.94 -4.20 7.32
N ILE A 88 -3.86 -4.01 8.08
CA ILE A 88 -2.66 -4.87 8.01
C ILE A 88 -3.00 -6.29 8.48
N LEU A 89 -3.76 -6.42 9.56
CA LEU A 89 -4.18 -7.72 10.08
C LEU A 89 -5.13 -8.46 9.13
N GLU A 90 -6.02 -7.75 8.44
CA GLU A 90 -6.87 -8.33 7.40
C GLU A 90 -6.01 -8.89 6.26
N TRP A 91 -5.05 -8.10 5.77
CA TRP A 91 -4.13 -8.57 4.73
C TRP A 91 -3.26 -9.74 5.21
N LEU A 92 -2.78 -9.75 6.45
CA LEU A 92 -1.99 -10.87 6.99
C LEU A 92 -2.78 -12.19 7.07
N ARG A 93 -4.11 -12.12 7.19
CA ARG A 93 -4.99 -13.30 7.24
C ARG A 93 -5.25 -13.89 5.86
N ASP A 94 -5.37 -13.05 4.85
CA ASP A 94 -5.59 -13.43 3.45
C ASP A 94 -4.74 -12.54 2.53
N PRO A 95 -3.44 -12.85 2.38
CA PRO A 95 -2.50 -11.96 1.71
C PRO A 95 -2.77 -11.85 0.22
N ILE A 96 -2.79 -10.61 -0.27
CA ILE A 96 -2.89 -10.29 -1.69
C ILE A 96 -1.53 -9.80 -2.15
N TRP A 97 -0.91 -10.55 -3.05
CA TRP A 97 0.38 -10.26 -3.67
C TRP A 97 0.16 -9.94 -5.16
N PRO A 98 0.44 -8.70 -5.62
CA PRO A 98 0.25 -8.26 -7.00
C PRO A 98 1.10 -9.03 -8.00
#